data_AF-A0A2T1C7W0-F1
#
_entry.id   AF-A0A2T1C7W0-F1
#
_cell.length_a   1.000
_cell.length_b   1.000
_cell.length_c   1.000
_cell.angle_alpha   90.00
_cell.angle_beta   90.00
_cell.angle_gamma   90.00
#
_symmetry.space_group_name_H-M   'P 1'
#
loop_
_entity.id
_entity.type
_entity.pdbx_description
1 polymer ?
#
loop_
_entity_poly.entity_id
_entity_poly.type
_entity_poly.pdbx_seq_one_letter_code
_entity_poly.pdbx_strand_id
1 'polypeptide(L)'
;MAECLTHLESKILVGDSSIGLSIAIAIVFFWVSSLVLLLPLLLSETSLFWVFWAVMGRSFLHTGLFVIAHDAIHLSLIPQHRSVNDAIGRLAIWLYAFFPYEECRSKHWKHHRYPAQIGDPDFHNGTNNYPIFWYFKFMREYLPLRQLVVFLTNWGLIFGALNQIFAINLANFLLFWIVPLFLSSLQLFVFGTYLPHRGNRSSSTNVHHAQSSQYPVFWSFLTCYHFGYHWEHHEYPQTPWYRLPAIRYFHRNRAIS
;
A
#
# COMPACT_ATOMS: atom_id res chain seq x y z
N MET A 1 -28.99 20.80 12.53
CA MET A 1 -27.60 21.01 12.05
C MET A 1 -26.63 19.97 12.61
N ALA A 2 -26.62 19.71 13.92
CA ALA A 2 -25.78 18.66 14.53
C ALA A 2 -26.04 17.25 13.98
N GLU A 3 -27.31 16.82 13.84
CA GLU A 3 -27.64 15.50 13.27
C GLU A 3 -27.19 15.32 11.80
N CYS A 4 -27.27 16.37 10.99
CA CYS A 4 -26.80 16.35 9.60
C CYS A 4 -25.27 16.23 9.52
N LEU A 5 -24.55 16.91 10.42
CA LEU A 5 -23.10 16.79 10.54
C LEU A 5 -22.69 15.38 10.99
N THR A 6 -23.39 14.78 11.96
CA THR A 6 -23.11 13.40 12.40
C THR A 6 -23.39 12.35 11.31
N HIS A 7 -24.38 12.59 10.45
CA HIS A 7 -24.69 11.69 9.35
C HIS A 7 -23.70 11.81 8.18
N LEU A 8 -23.21 13.03 7.91
CA LEU A 8 -22.13 13.25 6.95
C LEU A 8 -20.81 12.64 7.44
N GLU A 9 -20.46 12.84 8.71
CA GLU A 9 -19.29 12.20 9.34
C GLU A 9 -19.38 10.68 9.25
N SER A 10 -20.51 10.07 9.62
CA SER A 10 -20.68 8.61 9.54
C SER A 10 -20.58 8.07 8.11
N LYS A 11 -21.11 8.80 7.12
CA LYS A 11 -20.97 8.46 5.70
C LYS A 11 -19.55 8.62 5.18
N ILE A 12 -18.75 9.56 5.69
CA ILE A 12 -17.35 9.70 5.27
C ILE A 12 -16.50 8.58 5.86
N LEU A 13 -16.74 8.25 7.12
CA LEU A 13 -16.03 7.22 7.87
C LEU A 13 -16.29 5.81 7.33
N VAL A 14 -17.53 5.52 6.95
CA VAL A 14 -17.90 4.22 6.38
C VAL A 14 -18.00 4.37 4.86
N GLY A 15 -16.93 3.96 4.17
CA GLY A 15 -16.85 3.84 2.71
C GLY A 15 -18.14 3.30 2.07
N ASP A 16 -18.52 3.81 0.89
CA ASP A 16 -19.51 3.11 0.07
C ASP A 16 -18.86 1.84 -0.51
N SER A 17 -19.38 0.68 -0.11
CA SER A 17 -18.82 -0.62 -0.50
C SER A 17 -18.79 -0.84 -2.01
N SER A 18 -19.75 -0.29 -2.75
CA SER A 18 -19.77 -0.40 -4.20
C SER A 18 -18.59 0.31 -4.85
N ILE A 19 -18.29 1.53 -4.39
CA ILE A 19 -17.17 2.34 -4.88
C ILE A 19 -15.84 1.66 -4.55
N GLY A 20 -15.65 1.23 -3.29
CA GLY A 20 -14.42 0.56 -2.86
C GLY A 20 -14.14 -0.71 -3.67
N LEU A 21 -15.18 -1.52 -3.90
CA LEU A 21 -15.07 -2.74 -4.69
C LEU A 21 -14.78 -2.45 -6.17
N SER A 22 -15.45 -1.46 -6.78
CA SER A 22 -15.18 -1.05 -8.17
C SER A 22 -13.75 -0.57 -8.35
N ILE A 23 -13.21 0.21 -7.42
CA ILE A 23 -11.82 0.67 -7.44
C ILE A 23 -10.86 -0.53 -7.32
N ALA A 24 -11.12 -1.45 -6.39
CA ALA A 24 -10.29 -2.64 -6.21
C ALA A 24 -10.26 -3.53 -7.47
N ILE A 25 -11.42 -3.76 -8.08
CA ILE A 25 -11.55 -4.50 -9.35
C ILE A 25 -10.78 -3.78 -10.46
N ALA A 26 -10.91 -2.44 -10.57
CA ALA A 26 -10.20 -1.68 -11.59
C ALA A 26 -8.68 -1.79 -11.43
N ILE A 27 -8.15 -1.64 -10.21
CA ILE A 27 -6.72 -1.78 -9.93
C ILE A 27 -6.22 -3.17 -10.31
N VAL A 28 -6.91 -4.25 -9.89
CA VAL A 28 -6.52 -5.62 -10.24
C VAL A 28 -6.61 -5.85 -11.75
N PHE A 29 -7.67 -5.38 -12.40
CA PHE A 29 -7.84 -5.48 -13.85
C PHE A 29 -6.72 -4.79 -14.61
N PHE A 30 -6.39 -3.54 -14.26
CA PHE A 30 -5.29 -2.81 -14.89
C PHE A 30 -3.95 -3.43 -14.55
N TRP A 31 -3.78 -3.97 -13.34
CA TRP A 31 -2.56 -4.68 -12.96
C TRP A 31 -2.36 -5.94 -13.81
N VAL A 32 -3.39 -6.78 -13.98
CA VAL A 32 -3.28 -8.00 -14.80
C VAL A 32 -3.11 -7.63 -16.27
N SER A 33 -3.95 -6.74 -16.80
CA SER A 33 -3.94 -6.38 -18.22
C SER A 33 -2.61 -5.75 -18.63
N SER A 34 -2.07 -4.83 -17.84
CA SER A 34 -0.76 -4.24 -18.13
C SER A 34 0.37 -5.27 -18.08
N LEU A 35 0.31 -6.24 -17.16
CA LEU A 35 1.31 -7.31 -17.12
C LEU A 35 1.26 -8.20 -18.36
N VAL A 36 0.06 -8.63 -18.76
CA VAL A 36 -0.15 -9.46 -19.96
C VAL A 36 0.31 -8.74 -21.23
N LEU A 37 0.06 -7.44 -21.34
CA LEU A 37 0.46 -6.64 -22.51
C LEU A 37 1.97 -6.34 -22.56
N LEU A 38 2.61 -6.11 -21.41
CA LEU A 38 4.02 -5.68 -21.36
C LEU A 38 5.03 -6.82 -21.35
N LEU A 39 4.68 -7.99 -20.79
CA LEU A 39 5.60 -9.13 -20.77
C LEU A 39 6.10 -9.56 -22.15
N PRO A 40 5.29 -9.63 -23.23
CA PRO A 40 5.75 -10.03 -24.56
C PRO A 40 6.36 -8.88 -25.38
N LEU A 41 6.48 -7.67 -24.83
CA LEU A 41 6.92 -6.48 -25.56
C LEU A 41 8.33 -6.65 -26.19
N LEU A 42 8.51 -6.24 -27.45
CA LEU A 42 9.82 -6.19 -28.07
C LEU A 42 10.59 -4.95 -27.57
N LEU A 43 11.46 -5.14 -26.58
CA LEU A 43 12.22 -4.05 -25.97
C LEU A 43 13.14 -3.32 -26.97
N SER A 44 13.66 -4.01 -27.97
CA SER A 44 14.51 -3.42 -29.03
C SER A 44 13.78 -2.38 -29.88
N GLU A 45 12.46 -2.47 -29.96
CA GLU A 45 11.61 -1.58 -30.77
C GLU A 45 10.85 -0.56 -29.91
N THR A 46 11.01 -0.63 -28.59
CA THR A 46 10.31 0.26 -27.64
C THR A 46 11.27 1.33 -27.13
N SER A 47 10.85 2.59 -27.19
CA SER A 47 11.66 3.68 -26.64
C SER A 47 11.81 3.58 -25.12
N LEU A 48 12.98 3.96 -24.60
CA LEU A 48 13.24 3.99 -23.15
C LEU A 48 12.25 4.86 -22.39
N PHE A 49 11.74 5.93 -23.02
CA PHE A 49 10.71 6.79 -22.45
C PHE A 49 9.42 6.01 -22.14
N TRP A 50 8.95 5.18 -23.07
CA TRP A 50 7.75 4.37 -22.86
C TRP A 50 7.99 3.24 -21.86
N VAL A 51 9.17 2.61 -21.90
CA VAL A 51 9.55 1.60 -20.90
C VAL A 51 9.56 2.21 -19.50
N PHE A 52 10.15 3.40 -19.33
CA PHE A 52 10.17 4.10 -18.05
C PHE A 52 8.75 4.33 -17.50
N TRP A 53 7.86 4.91 -18.31
CA TRP A 53 6.48 5.17 -17.85
C TRP A 53 5.66 3.90 -17.63
N ALA A 54 5.91 2.85 -18.41
CA ALA A 54 5.32 1.54 -18.16
C ALA A 54 5.75 0.99 -16.80
N VAL A 55 7.05 1.06 -16.46
CA VAL A 55 7.57 0.65 -15.15
C VAL A 55 6.95 1.48 -14.03
N MET A 56 6.88 2.81 -14.18
CA MET A 56 6.27 3.69 -13.18
C MET A 56 4.78 3.41 -12.97
N GLY A 57 4.01 3.24 -14.06
CA GLY A 57 2.60 2.88 -13.99
C GLY A 57 2.38 1.49 -13.36
N ARG A 58 3.22 0.51 -13.71
CA ARG A 58 3.23 -0.82 -13.07
C ARG A 58 3.57 -0.75 -11.59
N SER A 59 4.45 0.16 -11.18
CA SER A 59 4.84 0.35 -9.77
C SER A 59 3.65 0.89 -8.99
N PHE A 60 2.98 1.92 -9.55
CA PHE A 60 1.77 2.50 -8.98
C PHE A 60 0.63 1.48 -8.83
N LEU A 61 0.45 0.60 -9.82
CA LEU A 61 -0.54 -0.49 -9.76
C LEU A 61 -0.16 -1.55 -8.71
N HIS A 62 1.13 -1.89 -8.55
CA HIS A 62 1.58 -2.76 -7.46
C HIS A 62 1.28 -2.15 -6.09
N THR A 63 1.55 -0.86 -5.90
CA THR A 63 1.17 -0.16 -4.66
C THR A 63 -0.34 -0.24 -4.43
N GLY A 64 -1.14 -0.14 -5.49
CA GLY A 64 -2.59 -0.33 -5.44
C GLY A 64 -3.01 -1.71 -4.90
N LEU A 65 -2.32 -2.79 -5.28
CA LEU A 65 -2.59 -4.13 -4.72
C LEU A 65 -2.38 -4.17 -3.20
N PHE A 66 -1.29 -3.57 -2.71
CA PHE A 66 -1.06 -3.47 -1.27
C PHE A 66 -2.17 -2.66 -0.58
N VAL A 67 -2.57 -1.55 -1.17
CA VAL A 67 -3.64 -0.68 -0.64
C VAL A 67 -4.98 -1.43 -0.55
N ILE A 68 -5.32 -2.27 -1.52
CA ILE A 68 -6.50 -3.14 -1.44
C ILE A 68 -6.39 -4.09 -0.24
N ALA A 69 -5.24 -4.75 -0.08
CA ALA A 69 -5.03 -5.68 1.03
C ALA A 69 -5.12 -4.98 2.40
N HIS A 70 -4.59 -3.77 2.49
CA HIS A 70 -4.69 -2.92 3.65
C HIS A 70 -6.13 -2.51 3.97
N ASP A 71 -6.88 -2.00 3.00
CA ASP A 71 -8.28 -1.62 3.21
C ASP A 71 -9.14 -2.83 3.60
N ALA A 72 -8.82 -4.02 3.07
CA ALA A 72 -9.42 -5.27 3.51
C ALA A 72 -9.11 -5.60 4.98
N ILE A 73 -7.89 -5.38 5.47
CA ILE A 73 -7.51 -5.58 6.88
C ILE A 73 -8.41 -4.74 7.81
N HIS A 74 -8.77 -3.53 7.38
CA HIS A 74 -9.63 -2.61 8.11
C HIS A 74 -11.12 -2.79 7.90
N LEU A 75 -11.54 -3.73 7.04
CA LEU A 75 -12.91 -3.92 6.59
C LEU A 75 -13.49 -2.73 5.83
N SER A 76 -12.65 -1.88 5.24
CA SER A 76 -13.08 -0.65 4.55
C SER A 76 -13.73 -0.93 3.19
N LEU A 77 -13.47 -2.10 2.58
CA LEU A 77 -14.07 -2.46 1.28
C LEU A 77 -15.54 -2.86 1.43
N ILE A 78 -15.84 -3.81 2.33
CA ILE A 78 -17.21 -4.30 2.57
C ILE A 78 -17.42 -4.48 4.08
N PRO A 79 -17.73 -3.42 4.84
CA PRO A 79 -17.72 -3.43 6.31
C PRO A 79 -18.54 -4.56 6.96
N GLN A 80 -19.65 -4.95 6.32
CA GLN A 80 -20.56 -5.97 6.84
C GLN A 80 -20.09 -7.42 6.60
N HIS A 81 -19.08 -7.64 5.75
CA HIS A 81 -18.67 -8.98 5.30
C HIS A 81 -17.16 -9.20 5.46
N ARG A 82 -16.73 -9.54 6.69
CA ARG A 82 -15.32 -9.82 7.00
C ARG A 82 -14.69 -10.89 6.11
N SER A 83 -15.39 -12.00 5.87
CA SER A 83 -14.86 -13.10 5.04
C SER A 83 -14.56 -12.67 3.62
N VAL A 84 -15.37 -11.77 3.05
CA VAL A 84 -15.16 -11.24 1.69
C VAL A 84 -13.96 -10.29 1.66
N ASN A 85 -13.80 -9.42 2.67
CA ASN A 85 -12.60 -8.58 2.78
C ASN A 85 -11.36 -9.45 2.91
N ASP A 86 -11.36 -10.44 3.81
CA ASP A 86 -10.22 -11.33 4.01
C ASP A 86 -9.87 -12.08 2.71
N ALA A 87 -10.86 -12.51 1.92
CA ALA A 87 -10.64 -13.16 0.62
C ALA A 87 -10.01 -12.21 -0.40
N ILE A 88 -10.55 -10.98 -0.54
CA ILE A 88 -10.02 -9.96 -1.43
C ILE A 88 -8.59 -9.57 -1.02
N GLY A 89 -8.36 -9.37 0.27
CA GLY A 89 -7.05 -9.00 0.81
C GLY A 89 -6.01 -10.10 0.62
N ARG A 90 -6.40 -11.38 0.80
CA ARG A 90 -5.55 -12.53 0.48
C ARG A 90 -5.15 -12.54 -0.99
N LEU A 91 -6.11 -12.37 -1.90
CA LEU A 91 -5.82 -12.31 -3.32
C LEU A 91 -4.87 -11.15 -3.65
N ALA A 92 -5.17 -9.95 -3.15
CA ALA A 92 -4.39 -8.75 -3.46
C ALA A 92 -2.94 -8.83 -2.97
N ILE A 93 -2.70 -9.27 -1.73
CA ILE A 93 -1.34 -9.39 -1.20
C ILE A 93 -0.60 -10.62 -1.76
N TRP A 94 -1.32 -11.66 -2.17
CA TRP A 94 -0.75 -12.78 -2.90
C TRP A 94 -0.28 -12.35 -4.29
N LEU A 95 -1.09 -11.59 -5.04
CA LEU A 95 -0.70 -10.99 -6.32
C LEU A 95 0.47 -10.01 -6.17
N TYR A 96 0.53 -9.29 -5.05
CA TYR A 96 1.61 -8.35 -4.75
C TYR A 96 2.97 -9.04 -4.65
N ALA A 97 3.11 -10.02 -3.75
CA ALA A 97 4.39 -10.67 -3.47
C ALA A 97 4.29 -12.07 -2.84
N PHE A 98 3.17 -12.78 -3.07
CA PHE A 98 2.87 -14.07 -2.45
C PHE A 98 2.90 -14.05 -0.91
N PHE A 99 2.61 -12.90 -0.31
CA PHE A 99 2.71 -12.74 1.14
C PHE A 99 1.56 -13.43 1.88
N PRO A 100 1.81 -13.95 3.09
CA PRO A 100 0.78 -14.50 3.95
C PRO A 100 -0.07 -13.36 4.56
N TYR A 101 -1.30 -13.21 4.06
CA TYR A 101 -2.25 -12.18 4.50
C TYR A 101 -2.41 -12.07 6.02
N GLU A 102 -2.49 -13.21 6.71
CA GLU A 102 -2.70 -13.22 8.17
C GLU A 102 -1.53 -12.64 8.95
N GLU A 103 -0.31 -12.86 8.47
CA GLU A 103 0.88 -12.29 9.08
C GLU A 103 0.94 -10.78 8.82
N CYS A 104 0.65 -10.34 7.59
CA CYS A 104 0.53 -8.93 7.24
C CYS A 104 -0.53 -8.24 8.11
N ARG A 105 -1.72 -8.85 8.24
CA ARG A 105 -2.82 -8.36 9.09
C ARG A 105 -2.40 -8.22 10.55
N SER A 106 -1.75 -9.24 11.10
CA SER A 106 -1.27 -9.25 12.48
C SER A 106 -0.23 -8.14 12.72
N LYS A 107 0.75 -8.00 11.82
CA LYS A 107 1.77 -6.94 11.87
C LYS A 107 1.15 -5.55 11.77
N HIS A 108 0.22 -5.36 10.84
CA HIS A 108 -0.47 -4.09 10.65
C HIS A 108 -1.26 -3.66 11.90
N TRP A 109 -1.97 -4.59 12.55
CA TRP A 109 -2.64 -4.27 13.82
C TRP A 109 -1.68 -4.01 14.98
N LYS A 110 -0.49 -4.62 15.00
CA LYS A 110 0.56 -4.26 15.97
C LYS A 110 1.07 -2.84 15.73
N HIS A 111 1.22 -2.45 14.47
CA HIS A 111 1.57 -1.09 14.09
C HIS A 111 0.55 -0.07 14.61
N HIS A 112 -0.76 -0.30 14.42
CA HIS A 112 -1.80 0.56 15.01
C HIS A 112 -1.82 0.58 16.54
N ARG A 113 -1.45 -0.54 17.18
CA ARG A 113 -1.50 -0.67 18.64
C ARG A 113 -0.31 -0.03 19.35
N TYR A 114 0.87 -0.06 18.72
CA TYR A 114 2.11 0.42 19.30
C TYR A 114 2.84 1.39 18.35
N PRO A 115 2.15 2.36 17.73
CA PRO A 115 2.68 3.06 16.57
C PRO A 115 3.96 3.81 16.93
N ALA A 116 4.99 3.61 16.12
CA ALA A 116 6.33 4.15 16.33
C ALA A 116 6.86 3.93 17.76
N GLN A 117 6.62 2.74 18.33
CA GLN A 117 7.11 2.30 19.64
C GLN A 117 7.68 0.87 19.58
N ILE A 118 8.24 0.41 20.70
CA ILE A 118 8.67 -0.99 20.83
C ILE A 118 7.44 -1.89 20.67
N GLY A 119 7.51 -2.87 19.78
CA GLY A 119 6.41 -3.77 19.44
C GLY A 119 5.77 -3.50 18.08
N ASP A 120 6.01 -2.32 17.49
CA ASP A 120 5.61 -2.01 16.12
C ASP A 120 6.61 -2.62 15.10
N PRO A 121 6.15 -3.48 14.18
CA PRO A 121 6.99 -4.06 13.14
C PRO A 121 7.57 -3.01 12.19
N ASP A 122 6.98 -1.82 12.11
CA ASP A 122 7.43 -0.73 11.26
C ASP A 122 8.39 0.22 11.99
N PHE A 123 8.60 0.03 13.28
CA PHE A 123 9.51 0.83 14.08
C PHE A 123 10.99 0.46 13.85
N HIS A 124 11.87 1.47 13.75
CA HIS A 124 13.31 1.26 13.63
C HIS A 124 13.99 1.01 14.99
N ASN A 125 14.53 2.07 15.62
CA ASN A 125 15.29 1.97 16.88
C ASN A 125 15.02 3.16 17.83
N GLY A 126 14.33 4.19 17.37
CA GLY A 126 13.99 5.37 18.18
C GLY A 126 15.12 6.34 18.48
N THR A 127 16.32 6.09 17.98
CA THR A 127 17.49 6.94 18.18
C THR A 127 17.94 7.57 16.87
N ASN A 128 17.97 6.78 15.80
CA ASN A 128 18.51 7.20 14.51
C ASN A 128 17.46 7.15 13.40
N ASN A 129 17.35 8.24 12.64
CA ASN A 129 16.44 8.34 11.50
C ASN A 129 17.15 8.03 10.17
N TYR A 130 17.93 6.95 10.11
CA TYR A 130 18.61 6.55 8.88
C TYR A 130 17.66 5.75 7.96
N PRO A 131 17.16 6.35 6.84
CA PRO A 131 16.10 5.73 6.04
C PRO A 131 16.52 4.41 5.41
N ILE A 132 17.78 4.27 4.99
CA ILE A 132 18.28 3.05 4.34
C ILE A 132 18.29 1.87 5.32
N PHE A 133 18.85 2.05 6.51
CA PHE A 133 18.86 0.99 7.53
C PHE A 133 17.45 0.63 8.00
N TRP A 134 16.56 1.63 8.07
CA TRP A 134 15.16 1.41 8.38
C TRP A 134 14.49 0.58 7.29
N TYR A 135 14.69 0.91 6.02
CA TYR A 135 14.15 0.13 4.90
C TYR A 135 14.59 -1.34 4.97
N PHE A 136 15.86 -1.61 5.24
CA PHE A 136 16.33 -2.99 5.40
C PHE A 136 15.69 -3.70 6.60
N LYS A 137 15.47 -2.99 7.72
CA LYS A 137 14.73 -3.55 8.86
C LYS A 137 13.29 -3.87 8.46
N PHE A 138 12.59 -2.92 7.85
CA PHE A 138 11.23 -3.10 7.34
C PHE A 138 11.14 -4.30 6.39
N MET A 139 12.05 -4.40 5.42
CA MET A 139 12.07 -5.53 4.49
C MET A 139 12.33 -6.87 5.18
N ARG A 140 13.17 -6.94 6.23
CA ARG A 140 13.38 -8.18 7.00
C ARG A 140 12.15 -8.58 7.80
N GLU A 141 11.36 -7.62 8.27
CA GLU A 141 10.11 -7.90 8.97
C GLU A 141 9.11 -8.54 8.02
N TYR A 142 8.90 -8.00 6.82
CA TYR A 142 7.86 -8.51 5.91
C TYR A 142 8.32 -9.59 4.93
N LEU A 143 9.62 -9.64 4.64
CA LEU A 143 10.25 -10.62 3.76
C LEU A 143 11.40 -11.35 4.49
N PRO A 144 11.11 -12.09 5.57
CA PRO A 144 12.11 -12.92 6.23
C PRO A 144 12.60 -14.01 5.28
N LEU A 145 13.74 -14.63 5.57
CA LEU A 145 14.40 -15.60 4.67
C LEU A 145 13.44 -16.70 4.15
N ARG A 146 12.57 -17.23 5.02
CA ARG A 146 11.55 -18.21 4.61
C ARG A 146 10.64 -17.67 3.50
N GLN A 147 10.14 -16.44 3.68
CA GLN A 147 9.26 -15.80 2.70
C GLN A 147 10.03 -15.42 1.43
N LEU A 148 11.29 -14.98 1.56
CA LEU A 148 12.17 -14.73 0.41
C LEU A 148 12.35 -15.98 -0.45
N VAL A 149 12.56 -17.15 0.17
CA VAL A 149 12.66 -18.42 -0.56
C VAL A 149 11.35 -18.73 -1.28
N VAL A 150 10.20 -18.67 -0.59
CA VAL A 150 8.87 -18.89 -1.20
C VAL A 150 8.67 -17.98 -2.41
N PHE A 151 8.99 -16.70 -2.24
CA PHE A 151 8.86 -15.69 -3.27
C PHE A 151 9.74 -15.97 -4.50
N LEU A 152 11.03 -16.24 -4.30
CA LEU A 152 11.96 -16.57 -5.37
C LEU A 152 11.59 -17.88 -6.09
N THR A 153 11.14 -18.90 -5.34
CA THR A 153 10.68 -20.17 -5.93
C THR A 153 9.45 -19.96 -6.81
N ASN A 154 8.41 -19.26 -6.31
CA ASN A 154 7.21 -19.02 -7.11
C ASN A 154 7.51 -18.23 -8.38
N TRP A 155 8.33 -17.18 -8.29
CA TRP A 155 8.73 -16.43 -9.48
C TRP A 155 9.59 -17.23 -10.44
N GLY A 156 10.52 -18.06 -9.96
CA GLY A 156 11.30 -18.94 -10.83
C GLY A 156 10.43 -19.91 -11.62
N LEU A 157 9.43 -20.51 -10.96
CA LEU A 157 8.46 -21.41 -11.60
C LEU A 157 7.58 -20.67 -12.61
N ILE A 158 7.04 -19.51 -12.23
CA ILE A 158 6.20 -18.68 -13.12
C ILE A 158 7.00 -18.21 -14.33
N PHE A 159 8.22 -17.69 -14.12
CA PHE A 159 9.09 -17.27 -15.21
C PHE A 159 9.42 -18.45 -16.14
N GLY A 160 9.78 -19.62 -15.58
CA GLY A 160 10.04 -20.83 -16.36
C GLY A 160 8.84 -21.21 -17.24
N ALA A 161 7.63 -21.23 -16.68
CA ALA A 161 6.42 -21.50 -17.44
C ALA A 161 6.14 -20.45 -18.53
N LEU A 162 6.24 -19.16 -18.21
CA LEU A 162 6.02 -18.08 -19.17
C LEU A 162 7.06 -18.06 -20.29
N ASN A 163 8.32 -18.36 -19.98
CA ASN A 163 9.38 -18.47 -20.97
C ASN A 163 9.14 -19.65 -21.91
N GLN A 164 8.74 -20.81 -21.39
CA GLN A 164 8.50 -22.00 -22.21
C GLN A 164 7.24 -21.89 -23.08
N ILE A 165 6.16 -21.31 -22.55
CA ILE A 165 4.86 -21.27 -23.25
C ILE A 165 4.76 -20.06 -24.19
N PHE A 166 5.27 -18.91 -23.77
CA PHE A 166 5.06 -17.62 -24.47
C PHE A 166 6.37 -16.94 -24.90
N ALA A 167 7.53 -17.61 -24.75
CA ALA A 167 8.83 -17.05 -25.08
C ALA A 167 9.14 -15.71 -24.38
N ILE A 168 8.59 -15.50 -23.16
CA ILE A 168 8.83 -14.28 -22.40
C ILE A 168 10.31 -14.16 -22.02
N ASN A 169 10.91 -13.02 -22.35
CA ASN A 169 12.29 -12.71 -22.02
C ASN A 169 12.46 -12.38 -20.52
N LEU A 170 13.59 -12.81 -19.95
CA LEU A 170 13.93 -12.49 -18.56
C LEU A 170 13.96 -10.98 -18.32
N ALA A 171 14.49 -10.19 -19.28
CA ALA A 171 14.53 -8.74 -19.17
C ALA A 171 13.13 -8.13 -18.98
N ASN A 172 12.14 -8.55 -19.77
CA ASN A 172 10.76 -8.10 -19.64
C ASN A 172 10.14 -8.50 -18.31
N PHE A 173 10.37 -9.75 -17.89
CA PHE A 173 9.90 -10.24 -16.60
C PHE A 173 10.46 -9.40 -15.44
N LEU A 174 11.76 -9.14 -15.44
CA LEU A 174 12.44 -8.28 -14.45
C LEU A 174 11.90 -6.84 -14.50
N LEU A 175 11.82 -6.24 -15.69
CA LEU A 175 11.44 -4.84 -15.86
C LEU A 175 9.98 -4.56 -15.55
N PHE A 176 9.04 -5.44 -15.94
CA PHE A 176 7.60 -5.15 -15.84
C PHE A 176 6.89 -5.82 -14.66
N TRP A 177 7.58 -6.71 -13.95
CA TRP A 177 7.06 -7.35 -12.74
C TRP A 177 7.93 -7.07 -11.50
N ILE A 178 9.23 -7.39 -11.56
CA ILE A 178 10.11 -7.39 -10.38
C ILE A 178 10.50 -5.97 -9.95
N VAL A 179 10.97 -5.16 -10.89
CA VAL A 179 11.34 -3.76 -10.63
C VAL A 179 10.13 -2.96 -10.11
N PRO A 180 8.92 -3.05 -10.71
CA PRO A 180 7.73 -2.41 -10.18
C PRO A 180 7.36 -2.79 -8.75
N LEU A 181 7.52 -4.07 -8.39
CA LEU A 181 7.29 -4.51 -7.02
C LEU A 181 8.29 -3.87 -6.05
N PHE A 182 9.59 -3.84 -6.41
CA PHE A 182 10.61 -3.21 -5.59
C PHE A 182 10.41 -1.69 -5.44
N LEU A 183 10.05 -1.01 -6.52
CA LEU A 183 9.72 0.41 -6.47
C LEU A 183 8.48 0.68 -5.61
N SER A 184 7.47 -0.20 -5.69
CA SER A 184 6.30 -0.14 -4.82
C SER A 184 6.67 -0.35 -3.34
N SER A 185 7.57 -1.29 -2.99
CA SER A 185 7.98 -1.46 -1.59
C SER A 185 8.73 -0.25 -1.05
N LEU A 186 9.56 0.39 -1.87
CA LEU A 186 10.18 1.67 -1.53
C LEU A 186 9.14 2.77 -1.34
N GLN A 187 8.16 2.87 -2.23
CA GLN A 187 7.07 3.85 -2.16
C GLN A 187 6.26 3.69 -0.86
N LEU A 188 5.84 2.46 -0.55
CA LEU A 188 5.13 2.11 0.69
C LEU A 188 5.98 2.47 1.92
N PHE A 189 7.25 2.07 1.95
CA PHE A 189 8.13 2.39 3.05
C PHE A 189 8.30 3.91 3.24
N VAL A 190 8.55 4.66 2.17
CA VAL A 190 8.79 6.11 2.27
C VAL A 190 7.54 6.82 2.78
N PHE A 191 6.39 6.61 2.13
CA PHE A 191 5.18 7.40 2.39
C PHE A 191 4.26 6.82 3.46
N GLY A 192 4.32 5.51 3.71
CA GLY A 192 3.51 4.80 4.69
C GLY A 192 4.23 4.53 6.02
N THR A 193 5.56 4.53 6.05
CA THR A 193 6.32 4.18 7.27
C THR A 193 7.30 5.29 7.69
N TYR A 194 8.26 5.62 6.82
CA TYR A 194 9.35 6.53 7.18
C TYR A 194 8.89 7.96 7.38
N LEU A 195 8.25 8.58 6.39
CA LEU A 195 7.82 9.98 6.50
C LEU A 195 6.79 10.21 7.61
N PRO A 196 5.79 9.33 7.82
CA PRO A 196 4.83 9.51 8.90
C PRO A 196 5.42 9.36 10.31
N HIS A 197 6.42 8.49 10.49
CA HIS A 197 6.93 8.13 11.81
C HIS A 197 8.36 8.60 12.11
N ARG A 198 9.04 9.27 11.17
CA ARG A 198 10.31 9.95 11.43
C ARG A 198 10.08 11.18 12.31
N GLY A 199 10.98 11.43 13.24
CA GLY A 199 10.98 12.66 14.04
C GLY A 199 11.06 12.41 15.54
N ASN A 200 11.17 13.52 16.28
CA ASN A 200 11.41 13.47 17.72
C ASN A 200 10.10 13.27 18.48
N ARG A 201 10.11 12.29 19.39
CA ARG A 201 8.91 11.73 20.06
C ARG A 201 8.49 12.51 21.31
N SER A 202 9.03 13.72 21.46
CA SER A 202 9.06 14.44 22.73
C SER A 202 7.86 15.35 23.00
N SER A 203 6.84 15.40 22.13
CA SER A 203 5.58 16.09 22.42
C SER A 203 4.42 15.10 22.53
N SER A 204 4.02 14.81 23.77
CA SER A 204 3.17 13.69 24.20
C SER A 204 1.66 13.84 23.96
N THR A 205 1.21 14.62 22.98
CA THR A 205 -0.24 14.75 22.69
C THR A 205 -0.72 13.92 21.50
N ASN A 206 0.18 13.55 20.57
CA ASN A 206 -0.18 12.74 19.41
C ASN A 206 -0.06 11.26 19.76
N VAL A 207 -1.16 10.64 20.21
CA VAL A 207 -1.23 9.22 20.60
C VAL A 207 -0.87 8.24 19.47
N HIS A 208 -1.06 8.65 18.21
CA HIS A 208 -0.77 7.82 17.04
C HIS A 208 0.69 7.87 16.61
N HIS A 209 1.49 8.79 17.17
CA HIS A 209 2.91 8.96 16.82
C HIS A 209 3.15 9.03 15.29
N ALA A 210 2.16 9.54 14.56
CA ALA A 210 2.09 9.59 13.11
C ALA A 210 1.87 11.03 12.63
N GLN A 211 2.51 11.40 11.54
CA GLN A 211 2.34 12.70 10.88
C GLN A 211 1.75 12.54 9.49
N SER A 212 0.89 13.48 9.13
CA SER A 212 0.29 13.52 7.80
C SER A 212 0.99 14.49 6.87
N SER A 213 1.30 14.01 5.66
CA SER A 213 1.92 14.77 4.59
C SER A 213 1.14 16.05 4.26
N GLN A 214 1.86 17.10 3.87
CA GLN A 214 1.29 18.38 3.47
C GLN A 214 0.92 18.43 1.98
N TYR A 215 1.02 17.29 1.28
CA TYR A 215 0.76 17.23 -0.15
C TYR A 215 -0.71 17.51 -0.45
N PRO A 216 -1.01 18.30 -1.50
CA PRO A 216 -2.35 18.41 -2.07
C PRO A 216 -2.90 17.03 -2.47
N VAL A 217 -4.23 16.92 -2.59
CA VAL A 217 -4.92 15.65 -2.88
C VAL A 217 -4.29 14.91 -4.06
N PHE A 218 -4.06 15.59 -5.18
CA PHE A 218 -3.45 14.99 -6.37
C PHE A 218 -2.08 14.33 -6.09
N TRP A 219 -1.18 15.04 -5.41
CA TRP A 219 0.15 14.53 -5.11
C TRP A 219 0.11 13.43 -4.06
N SER A 220 -0.78 13.54 -3.07
CA SER A 220 -1.01 12.50 -2.06
C SER A 220 -1.48 11.18 -2.69
N PHE A 221 -2.33 11.25 -3.73
CA PHE A 221 -2.75 10.09 -4.51
C PHE A 221 -1.56 9.44 -5.22
N LEU A 222 -0.79 10.22 -5.98
CA LEU A 222 0.36 9.71 -6.73
C LEU A 222 1.46 9.14 -5.82
N THR A 223 1.66 9.72 -4.64
CA THR A 223 2.72 9.28 -3.73
C THR A 223 2.41 7.95 -3.09
N CYS A 224 1.17 7.67 -2.66
CA CYS A 224 0.80 6.40 -2.03
C CYS A 224 -0.70 6.27 -1.76
N TYR A 225 -1.58 6.55 -2.74
CA TYR A 225 -3.03 6.40 -2.55
C TYR A 225 -3.55 7.08 -1.27
N HIS A 226 -3.07 8.29 -0.97
CA HIS A 226 -3.41 9.02 0.26
C HIS A 226 -2.94 8.43 1.60
N PHE A 227 -2.16 7.35 1.64
CA PHE A 227 -1.56 6.82 2.88
C PHE A 227 -0.66 7.83 3.60
N GLY A 228 -0.15 8.82 2.87
CA GLY A 228 0.56 9.93 3.47
C GLY A 228 -0.32 10.76 4.42
N TYR A 229 -1.65 10.64 4.39
CA TYR A 229 -2.56 11.17 5.42
C TYR A 229 -2.68 10.17 6.58
N HIS A 230 -1.51 9.86 7.16
CA HIS A 230 -1.33 8.70 8.02
C HIS A 230 -1.95 8.89 9.41
N TRP A 231 -1.93 10.12 9.95
CA TRP A 231 -2.62 10.40 11.21
C TRP A 231 -4.13 10.17 11.09
N GLU A 232 -4.74 10.64 9.99
CA GLU A 232 -6.17 10.41 9.72
C GLU A 232 -6.48 8.92 9.59
N HIS A 233 -5.58 8.16 8.99
CA HIS A 233 -5.70 6.71 8.89
C HIS A 233 -5.64 6.01 10.26
N HIS A 234 -4.72 6.39 11.15
CA HIS A 234 -4.66 5.81 12.50
C HIS A 234 -5.85 6.19 13.37
N GLU A 235 -6.35 7.42 13.24
CA GLU A 235 -7.55 7.88 13.96
C GLU A 235 -8.83 7.21 13.43
N TYR A 236 -8.94 7.04 12.11
CA TYR A 236 -10.12 6.48 11.44
C TYR A 236 -9.77 5.30 10.53
N PRO A 237 -9.34 4.15 11.11
CA PRO A 237 -8.79 3.03 10.36
C PRO A 237 -9.77 2.40 9.36
N GLN A 238 -11.08 2.49 9.62
CA GLN A 238 -12.13 1.97 8.73
C GLN A 238 -12.44 2.89 7.53
N THR A 239 -11.85 4.08 7.49
CA THR A 239 -12.02 4.99 6.34
C THR A 239 -11.19 4.46 5.17
N PRO A 240 -11.80 4.19 4.01
CA PRO A 240 -11.03 3.74 2.85
C PRO A 240 -10.10 4.85 2.37
N TRP A 241 -8.99 4.46 1.75
CA TRP A 241 -7.91 5.37 1.38
C TRP A 241 -8.37 6.60 0.57
N TYR A 242 -9.35 6.43 -0.33
CA TYR A 242 -9.89 7.47 -1.20
C TYR A 242 -10.75 8.52 -0.47
N ARG A 243 -11.09 8.29 0.80
CA ARG A 243 -11.83 9.23 1.66
C ARG A 243 -10.97 9.91 2.73
N LEU A 244 -9.72 9.49 2.93
CA LEU A 244 -8.78 10.19 3.81
C LEU A 244 -8.61 11.69 3.50
N PRO A 245 -8.62 12.15 2.22
CA PRO A 245 -8.58 13.59 1.93
C PRO A 245 -9.75 14.38 2.54
N ALA A 246 -10.94 13.77 2.60
CA ALA A 246 -12.12 14.42 3.18
C ALA A 246 -11.96 14.56 4.70
N ILE A 247 -11.55 13.50 5.39
CA ILE A 247 -11.25 13.54 6.84
C ILE A 247 -10.24 14.66 7.13
N ARG A 248 -9.14 14.71 6.38
CA ARG A 248 -8.11 15.75 6.53
C ARG A 248 -8.69 17.16 6.39
N TYR A 249 -9.57 17.38 5.42
CA TYR A 249 -10.23 18.66 5.22
C TYR A 249 -11.11 19.05 6.41
N PHE A 250 -11.91 18.13 6.94
CA PHE A 250 -12.77 18.39 8.11
C PHE A 250 -11.97 18.75 9.36
N HIS A 251 -10.88 18.01 9.66
CA HIS A 251 -10.05 18.28 10.83
C HIS A 251 -9.33 19.62 10.75
N ARG A 252 -8.79 19.97 9.58
CA ARG A 252 -8.12 21.26 9.39
C ARG A 252 -9.06 22.43 9.59
N ASN A 253 -10.29 22.34 9.10
CA ASN A 253 -11.25 23.44 9.20
C ASN A 253 -11.85 23.57 10.60
N ARG A 254 -12.02 22.46 11.33
CA ARG A 254 -12.42 22.50 12.76
C ARG A 254 -11.34 23.06 13.68
N ALA A 255 -10.06 22.88 13.34
CA ALA A 255 -8.96 23.45 14.12
C ALA A 255 -8.80 24.97 13.93
N ILE A 256 -9.44 25.54 12.91
CA ILE A 256 -9.36 26.98 12.55
C ILE A 256 -10.63 27.74 13.01
N SER A 257 -11.72 27.04 13.34
CA SER A 257 -12.97 27.59 13.88
C SER A 257 -12.97 27.63 15.41
#